data_AF-A0A920RXA4-F1
#
_entry.id   AF-A0A920RXA4-F1
#
_cell.length_a   1.000
_cell.length_b   1.000
_cell.length_c   1.000
_cell.angle_alpha   90.00
_cell.angle_beta   90.00
_cell.angle_gamma   90.00
#
_symmetry.space_group_name_H-M   'P 1'
#
loop_
_entity.id
_entity.type
_entity.pdbx_description
1 polymer ?
#
loop_
_entity_poly.entity_id
_entity_poly.type
_entity_poly.pdbx_seq_one_letter_code
_entity_poly.pdbx_strand_id
1 'polypeptide(L)'
;MGIEPTGDHPQKNYKLALNRVESLASEKGTWKTMKPIAIAGSQAPCKEIKYQGKDIDLLNFPFIKTNPVDGGCYINTGNVILEDEKYGRNVGTYRCQVKHSSKISINPEKNQDGWNFLMAMRERGEKSTPAAIVLGSDPIVFALSSSKVSAMGEDELEIGRRIFGKTR
;
A
#
# COMPACT_ATOMS: atom_id res chain seq x y z
N MET A 1 -7.24 13.86 11.73
CA MET A 1 -8.72 13.67 11.69
C MET A 1 -9.49 14.88 12.26
N GLY A 2 -8.86 16.05 12.43
CA GLY A 2 -9.52 17.24 12.98
C GLY A 2 -9.97 17.09 14.45
N ILE A 3 -9.30 16.26 15.23
CA ILE A 3 -9.58 16.09 16.66
C ILE A 3 -8.51 16.87 17.42
N GLU A 4 -8.93 17.86 18.20
CA GLU A 4 -8.03 18.58 19.09
C GLU A 4 -7.77 17.74 20.35
N PRO A 5 -6.51 17.56 20.77
CA PRO A 5 -6.20 16.81 21.97
C PRO A 5 -6.71 17.54 23.22
N THR A 6 -7.30 16.79 24.15
CA THR A 6 -7.77 17.32 25.43
C THR A 6 -6.64 17.28 26.47
N GLY A 7 -5.60 18.10 26.25
CA GLY A 7 -4.41 18.17 27.11
C GLY A 7 -3.56 16.88 27.08
N ASP A 8 -2.70 16.71 28.09
CA ASP A 8 -1.75 15.59 28.20
C ASP A 8 -2.37 14.34 28.88
N HIS A 9 -3.45 13.85 28.29
CA HIS A 9 -4.12 12.62 28.72
C HIS A 9 -4.13 11.60 27.58
N PRO A 10 -3.05 10.80 27.42
CA PRO A 10 -2.87 9.90 26.27
C PRO A 10 -4.04 8.94 26.08
N GLN A 11 -4.59 8.39 27.17
CA GLN A 11 -5.70 7.44 27.12
C GLN A 11 -7.00 8.09 26.65
N LYS A 12 -7.24 9.35 27.06
CA LYS A 12 -8.44 10.09 26.68
C LYS A 12 -8.36 10.51 25.20
N ASN A 13 -7.20 10.98 24.77
CA ASN A 13 -6.94 11.34 23.37
C ASN A 13 -7.01 10.10 22.44
N TYR A 14 -6.50 8.95 22.89
CA TYR A 14 -6.64 7.68 22.18
C TYR A 14 -8.12 7.27 22.02
N LYS A 15 -8.91 7.34 23.09
CA LYS A 15 -10.34 7.00 23.03
C LYS A 15 -11.13 7.96 22.14
N LEU A 16 -10.79 9.25 22.15
CA LEU A 16 -11.37 10.23 21.22
C LEU A 16 -11.05 9.90 19.77
N ALA A 17 -9.80 9.52 19.48
CA ALA A 17 -9.38 9.08 18.15
C ALA A 17 -10.13 7.81 17.70
N LEU A 18 -10.23 6.80 18.56
CA LEU A 18 -10.98 5.57 18.28
C LEU A 18 -12.46 5.87 17.99
N ASN A 19 -13.13 6.61 18.88
CA ASN A 19 -14.54 6.96 18.70
C ASN A 19 -14.76 7.73 17.38
N ARG A 20 -13.81 8.59 16.99
CA ARG A 20 -13.89 9.31 15.71
C ARG A 20 -13.73 8.36 14.53
N VAL A 21 -12.78 7.43 14.59
CA VAL A 21 -12.59 6.40 13.57
C VAL A 21 -13.84 5.54 13.46
N GLU A 22 -14.38 5.04 14.57
CA GLU A 22 -15.63 4.27 14.62
C GLU A 22 -16.82 5.06 14.06
N SER A 23 -16.93 6.37 14.35
CA SER A 23 -17.99 7.22 13.80
C SER A 23 -17.94 7.37 12.27
N LEU A 24 -16.81 7.05 11.65
CA LEU A 24 -16.62 7.08 10.21
C LEU A 24 -16.95 5.73 9.55
N ALA A 25 -17.10 4.66 10.34
CA ALA A 25 -17.60 3.37 9.88
C ALA A 25 -19.14 3.39 9.74
N SER A 26 -19.69 2.51 8.90
CA SER A 26 -21.14 2.34 8.78
C SER A 26 -21.73 1.60 9.99
N GLU A 27 -23.06 1.59 10.13
CA GLU A 27 -23.79 0.85 11.18
C GLU A 27 -23.47 -0.66 11.21
N LYS A 28 -22.91 -1.23 10.13
CA LYS A 28 -22.50 -2.63 10.04
C LYS A 28 -20.99 -2.85 10.28
N GLY A 29 -20.25 -1.82 10.69
CA GLY A 29 -18.78 -1.87 10.83
C GLY A 29 -18.03 -1.87 9.50
N THR A 30 -18.71 -1.62 8.38
CA THR A 30 -18.10 -1.55 7.05
C THR A 30 -17.79 -0.10 6.67
N TRP A 31 -16.65 0.16 6.04
CA TRP A 31 -16.25 1.50 5.64
C TRP A 31 -16.91 1.89 4.32
N LYS A 32 -17.47 3.11 4.22
CA LYS A 32 -18.02 3.60 2.94
C LYS A 32 -16.87 3.92 1.99
N THR A 33 -16.68 3.06 1.00
CA THR A 33 -15.64 3.17 -0.01
C THR A 33 -15.87 4.33 -0.99
N MET A 34 -14.79 4.97 -1.46
CA MET A 34 -14.83 5.90 -2.59
C MET A 34 -13.76 5.56 -3.61
N LYS A 35 -14.18 5.14 -4.80
CA LYS A 35 -13.28 4.77 -5.91
C LYS A 35 -12.21 5.85 -6.17
N PRO A 36 -10.94 5.48 -6.40
CA PRO A 36 -9.93 6.41 -6.88
C PRO A 36 -10.38 7.09 -8.19
N ILE A 37 -10.00 8.36 -8.39
CA ILE A 37 -10.24 9.04 -9.66
C ILE A 37 -9.00 8.85 -10.52
N ALA A 38 -9.17 8.25 -11.69
CA ALA A 38 -8.10 8.18 -12.67
C ALA A 38 -7.83 9.58 -13.23
N ILE A 39 -6.56 9.97 -13.27
CA ILE A 39 -6.09 11.19 -13.92
C ILE A 39 -5.32 10.86 -15.20
N ALA A 40 -5.27 11.79 -16.15
CA ALA A 40 -4.45 11.61 -17.34
C ALA A 40 -2.97 11.50 -16.95
N GLY A 41 -2.21 10.68 -17.67
CA GLY A 41 -0.77 10.50 -17.38
C GLY A 41 0.05 11.78 -17.47
N SER A 42 -0.39 12.76 -18.26
CA SER A 42 0.21 14.11 -18.35
C SER A 42 0.00 14.96 -17.09
N GLN A 43 -0.96 14.59 -16.24
CA GLN A 43 -1.27 15.27 -14.98
C GLN A 43 -0.67 14.54 -13.77
N ALA A 44 0.01 13.40 -13.97
CA ALA A 44 0.56 12.56 -12.91
C ALA A 44 2.07 12.88 -12.71
N PRO A 45 2.46 13.55 -11.60
CA PRO A 45 3.86 13.93 -11.38
C PRO A 45 4.82 12.73 -11.31
N CYS A 46 4.34 11.57 -10.86
CA CYS A 46 5.13 10.33 -10.84
C CYS A 46 5.52 9.81 -12.24
N LYS A 47 5.02 10.44 -13.32
CA LYS A 47 5.32 10.12 -14.71
C LYS A 47 6.26 11.14 -15.37
N GLU A 48 6.79 12.12 -14.65
CA GLU A 48 7.73 13.13 -15.20
C GLU A 48 9.04 12.50 -15.69
N ILE A 49 9.59 11.55 -14.92
CA ILE A 49 10.81 10.81 -15.26
C ILE A 49 10.45 9.34 -15.44
N LYS A 50 10.87 8.74 -16.56
CA LYS A 50 10.57 7.34 -16.89
C LYS A 50 11.84 6.62 -17.35
N TYR A 51 12.15 5.51 -16.71
CA TYR A 51 13.16 4.56 -17.15
C TYR A 51 12.45 3.28 -17.61
N GLN A 52 12.83 2.74 -18.77
CA GLN A 52 12.19 1.57 -19.35
C GLN A 52 13.22 0.63 -19.98
N GLY A 53 12.92 -0.66 -20.00
CA GLY A 53 13.76 -1.68 -20.63
C GLY A 53 15.19 -1.64 -20.11
N LYS A 54 16.15 -1.43 -21.01
CA LYS A 54 17.59 -1.40 -20.71
C LYS A 54 18.05 -0.19 -19.88
N ASP A 55 17.24 0.86 -19.82
CA ASP A 55 17.58 2.08 -19.08
C ASP A 55 17.25 1.95 -17.58
N ILE A 56 16.66 0.82 -17.17
CA ILE A 56 16.35 0.51 -15.77
C ILE A 56 17.62 0.04 -15.08
N ASP A 57 18.04 0.80 -14.06
CA ASP A 57 19.04 0.36 -13.10
C ASP A 57 18.68 0.82 -11.67
N LEU A 58 18.18 -0.13 -10.90
CA LEU A 58 17.79 0.04 -9.50
C LEU A 58 18.98 0.34 -8.58
N LEU A 59 20.21 0.04 -8.99
CA LEU A 59 21.41 0.29 -8.19
C LEU A 59 21.84 1.77 -8.23
N ASN A 60 21.28 2.56 -9.16
CA ASN A 60 21.49 4.01 -9.20
C ASN A 60 20.68 4.77 -8.14
N PHE A 61 19.73 4.11 -7.48
CA PHE A 61 18.93 4.70 -6.42
C PHE A 61 19.56 4.44 -5.05
N PRO A 62 19.49 5.41 -4.12
CA PRO A 62 20.15 5.31 -2.81
C PRO A 62 19.35 4.44 -1.82
N PHE A 63 19.00 3.21 -2.20
CA PHE A 63 18.35 2.27 -1.30
C PHE A 63 19.31 1.81 -0.20
N ILE A 64 18.80 1.72 1.03
CA ILE A 64 19.61 1.46 2.21
C ILE A 64 19.59 -0.02 2.55
N LYS A 65 20.77 -0.59 2.79
CA LYS A 65 20.92 -1.86 3.49
C LYS A 65 20.80 -1.59 4.99
N THR A 66 19.66 -1.92 5.58
CA THR A 66 19.32 -1.51 6.95
C THR A 66 20.10 -2.32 7.99
N ASN A 67 20.29 -3.63 7.76
CA ASN A 67 21.06 -4.49 8.65
C ASN A 67 22.33 -5.00 7.96
N PRO A 68 23.48 -5.10 8.67
CA PRO A 68 24.73 -5.61 8.10
C PRO A 68 24.62 -7.00 7.48
N VAL A 69 23.74 -7.85 8.03
CA VAL A 69 23.50 -9.23 7.58
C VAL A 69 22.41 -9.37 6.53
N ASP A 70 21.78 -8.28 6.09
CA ASP A 70 20.78 -8.32 5.01
C ASP A 70 21.43 -8.77 3.68
N GLY A 71 20.71 -9.57 2.89
CA GLY A 71 21.19 -10.02 1.59
C GLY A 71 21.28 -8.92 0.51
N GLY A 72 20.90 -7.67 0.82
CA GLY A 72 20.88 -6.55 -0.12
C GLY A 72 20.15 -5.33 0.45
N CYS A 73 20.03 -4.27 -0.34
CA CYS A 73 19.25 -3.09 0.03
C CYS A 73 17.74 -3.38 -0.02
N TYR A 74 16.98 -2.66 0.80
CA TYR A 74 15.52 -2.81 0.87
C TYR A 74 14.79 -1.51 0.57
N ILE A 75 13.63 -1.66 -0.07
CA ILE A 75 12.58 -0.66 -0.14
C ILE A 75 11.58 -0.99 0.98
N ASN A 76 11.63 -0.20 2.06
CA ASN A 76 10.84 -0.47 3.27
C ASN A 76 9.46 0.19 3.27
N THR A 77 9.25 1.21 2.44
CA THR A 77 8.01 2.01 2.38
C THR A 77 7.21 1.77 1.10
N GLY A 78 7.47 0.66 0.41
CA GLY A 78 6.81 0.32 -0.85
C GLY A 78 5.41 -0.24 -0.63
N ASN A 79 4.39 0.45 -1.16
CA ASN A 79 3.08 -0.16 -1.34
C ASN A 79 3.11 -1.02 -2.59
N VAL A 80 2.99 -2.33 -2.41
CA VAL A 80 2.89 -3.31 -3.49
C VAL A 80 1.43 -3.44 -3.90
N ILE A 81 1.16 -3.17 -5.16
CA ILE A 81 -0.15 -3.27 -5.77
C ILE A 81 -0.19 -4.51 -6.65
N LEU A 82 -1.16 -5.39 -6.37
CA LEU A 82 -1.50 -6.56 -7.18
C LEU A 82 -2.94 -6.44 -7.64
N GLU A 83 -3.21 -6.86 -8.86
CA GLU A 83 -4.57 -6.91 -9.42
C GLU A 83 -4.89 -8.34 -9.84
N ASP A 84 -6.05 -8.81 -9.41
CA ASP A 84 -6.60 -10.13 -9.69
C ASP A 84 -8.01 -9.95 -10.24
N GLU A 85 -8.33 -10.58 -11.37
CA GLU A 85 -9.67 -10.45 -11.98
C GLU A 85 -10.79 -10.97 -11.06
N LYS A 86 -10.48 -11.94 -10.19
CA LYS A 86 -11.44 -12.55 -9.27
C LYS A 86 -11.49 -11.84 -7.92
N TYR A 87 -10.34 -11.44 -7.37
CA TYR A 87 -10.25 -10.86 -6.02
C TYR A 87 -10.18 -9.32 -5.99
N GLY A 88 -10.00 -8.67 -7.13
CA GLY A 88 -9.88 -7.21 -7.23
C GLY A 88 -8.45 -6.72 -7.01
N ARG A 89 -8.28 -5.61 -6.30
CA ARG A 89 -6.96 -5.00 -6.03
C ARG A 89 -6.53 -5.27 -4.60
N ASN A 90 -5.26 -5.63 -4.42
CA ASN A 90 -4.59 -5.59 -3.13
C ASN A 90 -3.57 -4.44 -3.10
N VAL A 91 -3.57 -3.62 -2.04
CA VAL A 91 -2.52 -2.65 -1.77
C VAL A 91 -1.90 -2.96 -0.41
N GLY A 92 -0.78 -3.68 -0.41
CA GLY A 92 -0.10 -4.10 0.81
C GLY A 92 1.28 -3.49 0.97
N THR A 93 1.69 -3.18 2.20
CA THR A 93 3.08 -2.85 2.51
C THR A 93 3.88 -4.13 2.80
N TYR A 94 4.75 -4.51 1.88
CA TYR A 94 5.62 -5.69 2.00
C TYR A 94 7.09 -5.32 1.89
N ARG A 95 7.96 -6.15 2.49
CA ARG A 95 9.41 -5.97 2.35
C ARG A 95 9.81 -6.25 0.90
N CYS A 96 10.52 -5.31 0.30
CA CYS A 96 10.96 -5.37 -1.08
C CYS A 96 12.49 -5.33 -1.15
N GLN A 97 13.14 -6.47 -1.36
CA GLN A 97 14.60 -6.57 -1.47
C GLN A 97 15.04 -6.29 -2.90
N VAL A 98 15.96 -5.34 -3.09
CA VAL A 98 16.65 -5.16 -4.38
C VAL A 98 17.63 -6.32 -4.55
N LYS A 99 17.41 -7.17 -5.57
CA LYS A 99 18.27 -8.33 -5.86
C LYS A 99 19.35 -7.95 -6.86
N HIS A 100 18.98 -7.26 -7.94
CA HIS A 100 19.86 -6.78 -9.03
C HIS A 100 19.32 -5.48 -9.63
N SER A 101 20.03 -4.90 -10.61
CA SER A 101 19.66 -3.67 -11.33
C SER A 101 18.25 -3.66 -11.92
N SER A 102 17.66 -4.81 -12.24
CA SER A 102 16.30 -4.90 -12.78
C SER A 102 15.40 -5.89 -12.02
N LYS A 103 15.77 -6.30 -10.80
CA LYS A 103 15.04 -7.33 -10.05
C LYS A 103 14.81 -6.96 -8.60
N ILE A 104 13.55 -7.01 -8.19
CA ILE A 104 13.10 -6.86 -6.80
C ILE A 104 12.44 -8.17 -6.36
N SER A 105 12.71 -8.60 -5.13
CA SER A 105 11.97 -9.67 -4.47
C SER A 105 10.98 -9.05 -3.49
N ILE A 106 9.72 -9.44 -3.56
CA ILE A 106 8.70 -9.07 -2.58
C ILE A 106 8.48 -10.25 -1.62
N ASN A 107 8.16 -9.95 -0.36
CA ASN A 107 7.86 -10.96 0.64
C ASN A 107 6.55 -10.65 1.36
N PRO A 108 5.39 -11.02 0.78
CA PRO A 108 4.15 -11.12 1.53
C PRO A 108 4.17 -12.43 2.33
N GLU A 109 4.04 -12.34 3.65
CA GLU A 109 4.03 -13.49 4.53
C GLU A 109 2.80 -14.38 4.30
N LYS A 110 2.92 -15.66 4.64
CA LYS A 110 1.80 -16.61 4.58
C LYS A 110 0.58 -16.04 5.33
N ASN A 111 -0.59 -16.14 4.70
CA ASN A 111 -1.88 -15.60 5.16
C ASN A 111 -2.04 -14.07 5.08
N GLN A 112 -1.09 -13.33 4.49
CA GLN A 112 -1.34 -11.96 4.03
C GLN A 112 -2.07 -11.99 2.69
N ASP A 113 -2.84 -10.94 2.39
CA ASP A 113 -3.66 -10.91 1.16
C ASP A 113 -2.80 -11.00 -0.11
N GLY A 114 -1.65 -10.33 -0.15
CA GLY A 114 -0.71 -10.44 -1.26
C GLY A 114 -0.17 -11.86 -1.47
N TRP A 115 0.03 -12.63 -0.39
CA TRP A 115 0.38 -14.05 -0.50
C TRP A 115 -0.77 -14.86 -1.10
N ASN A 116 -1.99 -14.65 -0.59
CA ASN A 116 -3.18 -15.36 -1.07
C ASN A 116 -3.46 -15.07 -2.55
N PHE A 117 -3.30 -13.81 -2.98
CA PHE A 117 -3.41 -13.41 -4.39
C PHE A 117 -2.39 -14.15 -5.26
N LEU A 118 -1.11 -14.09 -4.91
CA LEU A 118 -0.04 -14.72 -5.69
C LEU A 118 -0.18 -16.25 -5.75
N MET A 119 -0.63 -16.89 -4.66
CA MET A 119 -0.87 -18.33 -4.66
C MET A 119 -2.06 -18.70 -5.53
N ALA A 120 -3.17 -17.96 -5.45
CA ALA A 120 -4.34 -18.25 -6.27
C ALA A 120 -4.08 -18.03 -7.77
N MET A 121 -3.35 -16.98 -8.15
CA MET A 121 -2.87 -16.77 -9.53
C MET A 121 -2.02 -17.96 -10.01
N ARG A 122 -1.08 -18.42 -9.16
CA ARG A 122 -0.24 -19.58 -9.46
C ARG A 122 -1.06 -20.85 -9.63
N GLU A 123 -2.06 -21.09 -8.79
CA GLU A 123 -2.96 -22.25 -8.88
C GLU A 123 -3.78 -22.26 -10.18
N ARG A 124 -4.11 -21.08 -10.72
CA ARG A 124 -4.72 -20.94 -12.05
C ARG A 124 -3.75 -21.12 -13.22
N GLY A 125 -2.46 -21.35 -12.95
CA GLY A 125 -1.43 -21.59 -13.96
C GLY A 125 -0.71 -20.33 -14.46
N GLU A 126 -0.95 -19.18 -13.83
CA GLU A 126 -0.27 -17.93 -14.19
C GLU A 126 1.22 -18.01 -13.81
N LYS A 127 2.09 -17.70 -14.77
CA LYS A 127 3.55 -17.71 -14.58
C LYS A 127 4.10 -16.35 -14.13
N SER A 128 3.35 -15.29 -14.39
CA SER A 128 3.72 -13.91 -14.07
C SER A 128 2.44 -13.09 -13.92
N THR A 129 2.45 -12.13 -12.99
CA THR A 129 1.38 -11.16 -12.81
C THR A 129 1.96 -9.74 -12.83
N PRO A 130 1.26 -8.75 -13.41
CA PRO A 130 1.63 -7.35 -13.25
C PRO A 130 1.63 -6.95 -11.77
N ALA A 131 2.65 -6.18 -11.38
CA ALA A 131 2.72 -5.59 -10.05
C ALA A 131 3.26 -4.16 -10.15
N ALA A 132 2.86 -3.30 -9.22
CA ALA A 132 3.45 -1.98 -9.04
C ALA A 132 3.96 -1.82 -7.61
N ILE A 133 5.07 -1.09 -7.44
CA ILE A 133 5.58 -0.71 -6.12
C ILE A 133 5.60 0.81 -6.07
N VAL A 134 4.81 1.40 -5.19
CA VAL A 134 4.67 2.85 -5.04
C VAL A 134 5.40 3.29 -3.78
N LEU A 135 6.30 4.27 -3.92
CA LEU A 135 7.01 4.91 -2.83
C LEU A 135 6.50 6.35 -2.70
N GLY A 136 6.37 6.84 -1.47
CA GLY A 136 5.92 8.22 -1.21
C GLY A 136 4.43 8.44 -1.53
N SER A 137 3.61 7.41 -1.32
CA SER A 137 2.16 7.54 -1.34
C SER A 137 1.66 8.46 -0.21
N ASP A 138 0.38 8.85 -0.25
CA ASP A 138 -0.26 9.56 0.85
C ASP A 138 -0.04 8.78 2.17
N PRO A 139 0.39 9.43 3.27
CA PRO A 139 0.65 8.75 4.54
C PRO A 139 -0.52 7.91 5.06
N ILE A 140 -1.76 8.25 4.71
CA ILE A 140 -2.95 7.48 5.06
C ILE A 140 -3.02 6.19 4.24
N VAL A 141 -2.73 6.24 2.95
CA VAL A 141 -2.64 5.04 2.10
C VAL A 141 -1.55 4.12 2.64
N PHE A 142 -0.39 4.68 2.99
CA PHE A 142 0.68 3.92 3.61
C PHE A 142 0.23 3.25 4.93
N ALA A 143 -0.42 3.99 5.82
CA ALA A 143 -0.94 3.46 7.08
C ALA A 143 -1.99 2.36 6.86
N LEU A 144 -2.94 2.57 5.95
CA LEU A 144 -4.00 1.61 5.65
C LEU A 144 -3.46 0.31 5.04
N SER A 145 -2.54 0.41 4.08
CA SER A 145 -1.87 -0.76 3.46
C SER A 145 -1.03 -1.60 4.43
N SER A 146 -0.77 -1.07 5.63
CA SER A 146 -0.03 -1.75 6.70
C SER A 146 -0.97 -2.35 7.75
N SER A 147 -2.29 -2.25 7.55
CA SER A 147 -3.31 -2.56 8.55
C SER A 147 -4.40 -3.48 7.96
N LYS A 148 -4.95 -4.40 8.77
CA LYS A 148 -6.07 -5.27 8.38
C LYS A 148 -7.43 -4.59 8.53
N VAL A 149 -7.53 -3.34 8.06
CA VAL A 149 -8.75 -2.54 8.20
C VAL A 149 -9.73 -2.81 7.06
N SER A 150 -9.21 -3.26 5.92
CA SER A 150 -9.95 -3.83 4.79
C SER A 150 -10.23 -5.33 5.02
N ALA A 151 -11.45 -5.78 4.70
CA ALA A 151 -11.67 -7.20 4.47
C ALA A 151 -11.01 -7.63 3.14
N MET A 152 -10.72 -8.93 2.99
CA MET A 152 -10.10 -9.46 1.77
C MET A 152 -10.95 -9.08 0.53
N GLY A 153 -10.36 -8.28 -0.38
CA GLY A 153 -11.03 -7.78 -1.59
C GLY A 153 -11.60 -6.35 -1.49
N GLU A 154 -11.45 -5.68 -0.36
CA GLU A 154 -11.73 -4.24 -0.23
C GLU A 154 -10.48 -3.41 -0.57
N ASP A 155 -10.62 -2.41 -1.45
CA ASP A 155 -9.50 -1.57 -1.89
C ASP A 155 -9.13 -0.54 -0.80
N GLU A 156 -7.91 -0.62 -0.26
CA GLU A 156 -7.40 0.28 0.78
C GLU A 156 -7.40 1.75 0.33
N LEU A 157 -7.26 2.02 -0.97
CA LEU A 157 -7.35 3.38 -1.53
C LEU A 157 -8.76 3.94 -1.40
N GLU A 158 -9.77 3.07 -1.48
CA GLU A 158 -11.16 3.48 -1.34
C GLU A 158 -11.52 3.86 0.09
N ILE A 159 -10.91 3.20 1.07
CA ILE A 159 -11.05 3.52 2.50
C ILE A 159 -10.35 4.84 2.83
N GLY A 160 -9.14 5.05 2.30
CA GLY A 160 -8.34 6.27 2.54
C GLY A 160 -9.04 7.56 2.16
N ARG A 161 -9.75 7.58 1.01
CA ARG A 161 -10.47 8.77 0.53
C ARG A 161 -11.57 9.25 1.48
N ARG A 162 -12.22 8.35 2.23
CA ARG A 162 -13.37 8.70 3.08
C ARG A 162 -12.97 9.35 4.40
N ILE A 163 -11.86 8.92 5.01
CA ILE A 163 -11.45 9.41 6.34
C ILE A 163 -11.27 10.94 6.34
N PHE A 164 -10.96 11.55 5.19
CA PHE A 164 -10.65 12.98 5.12
C PHE A 164 -11.46 13.78 4.09
N GLY A 165 -12.37 13.17 3.33
CA GLY A 165 -13.21 13.89 2.36
C GLY A 165 -12.47 14.52 1.17
N LYS A 166 -11.14 14.38 1.11
CA LYS A 166 -10.25 14.67 -0.02
C LYS A 166 -8.95 13.88 0.15
N THR A 167 -8.48 13.23 -0.93
CA THR A 167 -7.17 13.49 -1.58
C THR A 167 -7.08 12.77 -2.95
N ARG A 168 -6.09 13.19 -3.74
CA ARG A 168 -5.91 13.01 -5.20
C ARG A 168 -5.85 11.54 -5.62
#